data_AF-A0A2E0VF50-F1
#
_entry.id   AF-A0A2E0VF50-F1
#
_cell.length_a   1.000
_cell.length_b   1.000
_cell.length_c   1.000
_cell.angle_alpha   90.00
_cell.angle_beta   90.00
_cell.angle_gamma   90.00
#
_symmetry.space_group_name_H-M   'P 1'
#
loop_
_entity.id
_entity.type
_entity.pdbx_description
1 polymer ?
#
loop_
_entity_poly.entity_id
_entity_poly.type
_entity_poly.pdbx_seq_one_letter_code
_entity_poly.pdbx_strand_id
1 'polypeptide(L)'
;MLLLLTYEPEQGKLNRTMSLQQFIQEQVLQPRLTKQQVLVVYDPDGRFRELCLEMATDKRTVVDSTESSITSRAEAIIALGQLGSHEIEQLLVYVPATKPLEDEDKQKDPFALYWACGAVFPDGDGDNYLDLCLKAKPDHATQVRAVFAQDPNPSFAVIDAIGGGLSWPNLRALLKVESTRDILFALLVPSEQQQAALKGSEAWVSEAKALLNASIGLSLKTRGKTWSAIGDELWRYVLFSEFVFDLPQALPADLHDVPRADVAAKPLIEDMCERLRSDRRTQSTYIERAESIEAELDLPNLCGHMADLGRRDTFPFEERTFLQRAVEALARDDTDKVKAILGRHAQSVWTGKGESLAQWDLIRAAFTLMESCQDNDRLLSEHARSMD
;
A
#
# COMPACT_ATOMS: atom_id res chain seq x y z
N MET A 1 -5.23 -11.66 53.17
CA MET A 1 -5.83 -10.55 52.40
C MET A 1 -4.72 -9.52 52.20
N LEU A 2 -4.00 -9.39 51.10
CA LEU A 2 -4.20 -9.75 49.69
C LEU A 2 -2.96 -10.50 49.15
N LEU A 3 -3.17 -11.50 48.30
CA LEU A 3 -2.15 -12.06 47.40
C LEU A 3 -2.26 -11.30 46.07
N LEU A 4 -1.27 -10.48 45.74
CA LEU A 4 -1.10 -9.88 44.42
C LEU A 4 -0.37 -10.91 43.54
N LEU A 5 -1.13 -11.69 42.77
CA LEU A 5 -0.63 -12.47 41.65
C LEU A 5 -0.34 -11.50 40.49
N THR A 6 0.92 -11.17 40.30
CA THR A 6 1.40 -10.52 39.07
C THR A 6 1.32 -11.56 37.94
N TYR A 7 0.36 -11.36 37.05
CA TYR A 7 0.20 -12.10 35.81
C TYR A 7 1.23 -11.56 34.81
N GLU A 8 2.35 -12.26 34.63
CA GLU A 8 3.23 -12.05 33.48
C GLU A 8 2.59 -12.72 32.26
N PRO A 9 2.35 -12.02 31.14
CA PRO A 9 1.97 -12.70 29.92
C PRO A 9 3.21 -13.39 29.33
N GLU A 10 3.13 -14.71 29.17
CA GLU A 10 4.04 -15.51 28.34
C GLU A 10 3.99 -15.01 26.88
N GLN A 11 4.73 -13.95 26.56
CA GLN A 11 5.14 -13.64 25.19
C GLN A 11 6.32 -14.55 24.82
N GLY A 12 5.99 -15.82 24.58
CA GLY A 12 6.99 -16.86 24.38
C GLY A 12 6.43 -18.08 23.68
N LYS A 13 5.69 -17.90 22.58
CA LYS A 13 5.33 -19.00 21.68
C LYS A 13 5.66 -18.64 20.24
N LEU A 14 6.80 -19.20 19.81
CA LEU A 14 7.10 -19.68 18.47
C LEU A 14 6.45 -18.89 17.32
N ASN A 15 7.24 -18.02 16.68
CA ASN A 15 7.00 -17.60 15.29
C ASN A 15 7.08 -18.84 14.38
N ARG A 16 6.04 -19.68 14.39
CA ARG A 16 5.71 -20.51 13.24
C ARG A 16 5.08 -19.56 12.25
N THR A 17 5.74 -19.36 11.11
CA THR A 17 5.12 -18.71 9.96
C THR A 17 3.83 -19.48 9.65
N MET A 18 2.69 -18.89 9.97
CA MET A 18 1.37 -19.47 9.69
C MET A 18 1.20 -19.57 8.17
N SER A 19 0.68 -20.70 7.68
CA SER A 19 0.42 -20.85 6.24
C SER A 19 -0.73 -19.93 5.80
N LEU A 20 -0.81 -19.63 4.51
CA LEU A 20 -1.90 -18.82 3.96
C LEU A 20 -3.26 -19.50 4.20
N GLN A 21 -3.32 -20.82 4.11
CA GLN A 21 -4.50 -21.61 4.43
C GLN A 21 -4.96 -21.39 5.88
N GLN A 22 -4.04 -21.52 6.84
CA GLN A 22 -4.32 -21.27 8.26
C GLN A 22 -4.71 -19.81 8.50
N PHE A 23 -4.07 -18.85 7.82
CA PHE A 23 -4.45 -17.45 7.88
C PHE A 23 -5.91 -17.23 7.47
N ILE A 24 -6.32 -17.77 6.33
CA ILE A 24 -7.69 -17.60 5.83
C ILE A 24 -8.69 -18.28 6.78
N GLN A 25 -8.41 -19.50 7.22
CA GLN A 25 -9.28 -20.22 8.15
C GLN A 25 -9.41 -19.47 9.49
N GLU A 26 -8.30 -19.15 10.16
CA GLU A 26 -8.28 -18.66 11.54
C GLU A 26 -8.52 -17.16 11.67
N GLN A 27 -8.04 -16.35 10.72
CA GLN A 27 -8.07 -14.88 10.81
C GLN A 27 -9.15 -14.24 9.93
N VAL A 28 -9.72 -14.97 8.96
CA VAL A 28 -10.70 -14.43 8.02
C VAL A 28 -12.06 -15.08 8.18
N LEU A 29 -12.15 -16.41 8.04
CA LEU A 29 -13.42 -17.13 8.05
C LEU A 29 -13.91 -17.42 9.48
N GLN A 30 -13.03 -17.90 10.36
CA GLN A 30 -13.37 -18.23 11.75
C GLN A 30 -13.96 -17.04 12.52
N PRO A 31 -13.43 -15.81 12.46
CA PRO A 31 -14.03 -14.69 13.18
C PRO A 31 -15.44 -14.36 12.70
N ARG A 32 -15.73 -14.54 11.40
CA ARG A 32 -17.08 -14.35 10.84
C ARG A 32 -18.03 -15.42 11.32
N LEU A 33 -17.61 -16.68 11.31
CA LEU A 33 -18.38 -17.80 11.86
C LEU A 33 -18.65 -17.64 13.36
N THR A 34 -17.67 -17.20 14.15
CA THR A 34 -17.86 -16.97 15.59
C THR A 34 -18.86 -15.84 15.84
N LYS A 35 -18.85 -14.80 15.00
CA LYS A 35 -19.74 -13.63 15.16
C LYS A 35 -21.16 -13.87 14.63
N GLN A 36 -21.30 -14.54 13.49
CA GLN A 36 -22.57 -14.64 12.75
C GLN A 36 -23.15 -16.06 12.69
N GLN A 37 -22.39 -17.07 13.13
CA GLN A 37 -22.75 -18.51 13.14
C GLN A 37 -22.97 -19.13 11.76
N VAL A 38 -23.39 -18.36 10.75
CA VAL A 38 -23.58 -18.78 9.37
C VAL A 38 -22.62 -18.02 8.45
N LEU A 39 -21.91 -18.72 7.57
CA LEU A 39 -21.04 -18.11 6.56
C LEU A 39 -21.21 -18.81 5.20
N VAL A 40 -21.40 -18.01 4.15
CA VAL A 40 -21.36 -18.50 2.75
C VAL A 40 -20.06 -18.06 2.09
N VAL A 41 -19.32 -19.00 1.53
CA VAL A 41 -18.06 -18.79 0.82
C VAL A 41 -18.30 -19.00 -0.67
N TYR A 42 -18.31 -17.89 -1.44
CA TYR A 42 -18.32 -17.91 -2.89
C TYR A 42 -16.89 -17.93 -3.42
N ASP A 43 -16.60 -18.88 -4.29
CA ASP A 43 -15.25 -19.17 -4.77
C ASP A 43 -15.28 -19.67 -6.22
N PRO A 44 -15.43 -18.77 -7.20
CA PRO A 44 -15.51 -19.17 -8.61
C PRO A 44 -14.25 -19.88 -9.13
N ASP A 45 -13.12 -19.70 -8.45
CA ASP A 45 -11.82 -20.24 -8.83
C ASP A 45 -11.47 -21.55 -8.10
N GLY A 46 -12.33 -22.05 -7.21
CA GLY A 46 -12.11 -23.31 -6.51
C GLY A 46 -10.98 -23.30 -5.46
N ARG A 47 -10.43 -22.12 -5.11
CA ARG A 47 -9.25 -21.97 -4.24
C ARG A 47 -9.50 -22.41 -2.80
N PHE A 48 -10.72 -22.18 -2.32
CA PHE A 48 -11.09 -22.25 -0.92
C PHE A 48 -11.92 -23.50 -0.60
N ARG A 49 -12.11 -24.41 -1.56
CA ARG A 49 -12.89 -25.64 -1.34
C ARG A 49 -12.33 -26.50 -0.22
N GLU A 50 -11.09 -26.95 -0.38
CA GLU A 50 -10.46 -27.87 0.58
C GLU A 50 -10.33 -27.22 1.96
N LEU A 51 -9.94 -25.93 2.04
CA LEU A 51 -9.86 -25.24 3.32
C LEU A 51 -11.22 -25.12 4.01
N CYS A 52 -12.32 -24.97 3.26
CA CYS A 52 -13.66 -24.92 3.83
C CYS A 52 -14.08 -26.29 4.36
N LEU A 53 -13.79 -27.37 3.62
CA LEU A 53 -14.08 -28.74 4.04
C LEU A 53 -13.34 -29.11 5.33
N GLU A 54 -12.06 -28.74 5.44
CA GLU A 54 -11.26 -28.97 6.65
C GLU A 54 -11.76 -28.22 7.90
N MET A 55 -12.56 -27.18 7.72
CA MET A 55 -13.14 -26.44 8.85
C MET A 55 -14.29 -27.18 9.54
N ALA A 56 -14.74 -28.33 9.03
CA ALA A 56 -15.80 -29.15 9.62
C ALA A 56 -15.39 -29.67 11.02
N THR A 57 -16.33 -29.66 11.96
CA THR A 57 -16.13 -30.19 13.32
C THR A 57 -17.44 -30.78 13.83
N ASP A 58 -17.42 -31.44 14.99
CA ASP A 58 -18.64 -31.95 15.64
C ASP A 58 -19.69 -30.86 15.93
N LYS A 59 -19.28 -29.58 15.96
CA LYS A 59 -20.14 -28.42 16.20
C LYS A 59 -20.25 -27.49 14.98
N ARG A 60 -19.63 -27.82 13.86
CA ARG A 60 -19.70 -27.05 12.61
C ARG A 60 -20.01 -27.95 11.43
N THR A 61 -21.17 -27.74 10.84
CA THR A 61 -21.53 -28.37 9.58
C THR A 61 -20.98 -27.55 8.42
N VAL A 62 -20.28 -28.22 7.51
CA VAL A 62 -19.81 -27.66 6.24
C VAL A 62 -20.62 -28.31 5.12
N VAL A 63 -21.25 -27.49 4.29
CA VAL A 63 -22.00 -27.92 3.10
C VAL A 63 -21.21 -27.54 1.85
N ASP A 64 -20.80 -28.53 1.07
CA ASP A 64 -20.15 -28.33 -0.22
C ASP A 64 -21.17 -28.41 -1.36
N SER A 65 -21.28 -27.36 -2.16
CA SER A 65 -22.20 -27.30 -3.31
C SER A 65 -21.59 -27.61 -4.68
N THR A 66 -20.37 -28.16 -4.70
CA THR A 66 -19.65 -28.49 -5.94
C THR A 66 -20.38 -29.51 -6.81
N GLU A 67 -20.94 -30.57 -6.23
CA GLU A 67 -21.56 -31.66 -6.99
C GLU A 67 -23.00 -31.36 -7.42
N SER A 68 -23.79 -30.70 -6.57
CA SER A 68 -25.22 -30.47 -6.83
C SER A 68 -25.79 -29.33 -6.00
N SER A 69 -26.25 -28.27 -6.66
CA SER A 69 -26.93 -27.17 -5.97
C SER A 69 -28.23 -27.59 -5.28
N ILE A 70 -28.93 -28.60 -5.80
CA ILE A 70 -30.21 -29.08 -5.22
C ILE A 70 -29.96 -29.86 -3.94
N THR A 71 -29.03 -30.82 -3.99
CA THR A 71 -28.71 -31.69 -2.84
C THR A 71 -28.11 -30.85 -1.72
N SER A 72 -27.13 -30.02 -2.05
CA SER A 72 -26.45 -29.17 -1.06
C SER A 72 -27.38 -28.12 -0.48
N ARG A 73 -28.36 -27.61 -1.24
CA ARG A 73 -29.40 -26.75 -0.66
C ARG A 73 -30.26 -27.50 0.36
N ALA A 74 -30.65 -28.74 0.08
CA ALA A 74 -31.42 -29.55 1.02
C ALA A 74 -30.63 -29.79 2.32
N GLU A 75 -29.34 -30.12 2.19
CA GLU A 75 -28.42 -30.28 3.32
C GLU A 75 -28.27 -28.98 4.13
N ALA A 76 -28.10 -27.84 3.45
CA ALA A 76 -27.97 -26.54 4.10
C ALA A 76 -29.24 -26.13 4.87
N ILE A 77 -30.45 -26.47 4.37
CA ILE A 77 -31.70 -26.25 5.11
C ILE A 77 -31.75 -27.10 6.38
N ILE A 78 -31.35 -28.38 6.30
CA ILE A 78 -31.30 -29.27 7.47
C ILE A 78 -30.33 -28.73 8.50
N ALA A 79 -29.11 -28.38 8.08
CA ALA A 79 -28.08 -27.84 8.96
C ALA A 79 -28.50 -26.51 9.60
N LEU A 80 -29.21 -25.63 8.87
CA LEU A 80 -29.77 -24.42 9.44
C LEU A 80 -30.83 -24.72 10.52
N GLY A 81 -31.64 -25.77 10.32
CA GLY A 81 -32.57 -26.26 11.34
C GLY A 81 -31.84 -26.74 12.61
N GLN A 82 -30.76 -27.52 12.45
CA GLN A 82 -29.91 -27.99 13.54
C GLN A 82 -29.23 -26.84 14.30
N LEU A 83 -28.85 -25.78 13.58
CA LEU A 83 -28.31 -24.57 14.19
C LEU A 83 -29.37 -23.89 15.07
N GLY A 84 -30.61 -23.80 14.58
CA GLY A 84 -31.74 -23.25 15.32
C GLY A 84 -32.16 -24.07 16.54
N SER A 85 -31.92 -25.40 16.54
CA SER A 85 -32.12 -26.29 17.69
C SER A 85 -30.89 -26.41 18.61
N HIS A 86 -29.81 -25.68 18.33
CA HIS A 86 -28.54 -25.72 19.07
C HIS A 86 -27.83 -27.09 19.08
N GLU A 87 -28.10 -27.93 18.08
CA GLU A 87 -27.37 -29.20 17.88
C GLU A 87 -25.94 -28.94 17.37
N ILE A 88 -25.83 -28.00 16.45
CA ILE A 88 -24.58 -27.43 15.96
C ILE A 88 -24.47 -25.96 16.36
N GLU A 89 -23.26 -25.42 16.36
CA GLU A 89 -23.00 -24.01 16.69
C GLU A 89 -22.79 -23.15 15.45
N GLN A 90 -22.38 -23.75 14.33
CA GLN A 90 -21.97 -23.04 13.14
C GLN A 90 -22.33 -23.79 11.84
N LEU A 91 -22.68 -23.04 10.81
CA LEU A 91 -22.94 -23.52 9.45
C LEU A 91 -22.03 -22.77 8.47
N LEU A 92 -21.24 -23.49 7.70
CA LEU A 92 -20.48 -22.96 6.57
C LEU A 92 -20.97 -23.59 5.26
N VAL A 93 -21.27 -22.75 4.27
CA VAL A 93 -21.70 -23.20 2.94
C VAL A 93 -20.65 -22.78 1.92
N TYR A 94 -20.04 -23.74 1.24
CA TYR A 94 -19.10 -23.51 0.15
C TYR A 94 -19.81 -23.53 -1.20
N VAL A 95 -19.57 -22.51 -2.03
CA VAL A 95 -20.22 -22.28 -3.32
C VAL A 95 -19.19 -21.98 -4.41
N PRO A 96 -18.95 -22.89 -5.38
CA PRO A 96 -17.99 -22.68 -6.46
C PRO A 96 -18.59 -21.82 -7.59
N ALA A 97 -19.10 -20.63 -7.23
CA ALA A 97 -19.71 -19.68 -8.15
C ALA A 97 -19.37 -18.24 -7.75
N THR A 98 -19.58 -17.31 -8.67
CA THR A 98 -19.44 -15.88 -8.38
C THR A 98 -20.52 -15.43 -7.41
N LYS A 99 -20.14 -14.63 -6.41
CA LYS A 99 -21.08 -14.00 -5.48
C LYS A 99 -22.08 -13.11 -6.24
N PRO A 100 -23.40 -13.27 -6.04
CA PRO A 100 -24.39 -12.40 -6.66
C PRO A 100 -24.31 -10.98 -6.06
N LEU A 101 -24.33 -9.96 -6.93
CA LEU A 101 -24.27 -8.54 -6.53
C LEU A 101 -25.65 -7.89 -6.55
N GLU A 102 -26.38 -8.06 -7.66
CA GLU A 102 -27.70 -7.49 -7.89
C GLU A 102 -28.80 -8.29 -7.17
N ASP A 103 -29.88 -7.62 -6.77
CA ASP A 103 -30.98 -8.26 -6.05
C ASP A 103 -31.72 -9.32 -6.90
N GLU A 104 -31.75 -9.16 -8.22
CA GLU A 104 -32.32 -10.16 -9.12
C GLU A 104 -31.48 -11.46 -9.14
N ASP A 105 -30.16 -11.35 -9.08
CA ASP A 105 -29.27 -12.50 -9.06
C ASP A 105 -29.33 -13.22 -7.71
N LYS A 106 -29.46 -12.47 -6.62
CA LYS A 106 -29.70 -13.04 -5.28
C LYS A 106 -30.98 -13.85 -5.20
N GLN A 107 -32.03 -13.48 -5.95
CA GLN A 107 -33.28 -14.27 -5.99
C GLN A 107 -33.11 -15.63 -6.68
N LYS A 108 -32.15 -15.72 -7.60
CA LYS A 108 -31.84 -16.96 -8.34
C LYS A 108 -30.83 -17.83 -7.61
N ASP A 109 -30.04 -17.23 -6.72
CA ASP A 109 -29.01 -17.93 -5.95
C ASP A 109 -29.62 -18.78 -4.80
N PRO A 110 -29.41 -20.11 -4.79
CA PRO A 110 -29.96 -21.00 -3.76
C PRO A 110 -29.45 -20.74 -2.34
N PHE A 111 -28.31 -20.09 -2.21
CA PHE A 111 -27.57 -19.89 -0.97
C PHE A 111 -27.60 -18.43 -0.48
N ALA A 112 -28.23 -17.53 -1.23
CA ALA A 112 -28.33 -16.12 -0.85
C ALA A 112 -29.01 -15.89 0.50
N LEU A 113 -30.00 -16.73 0.83
CA LEU A 113 -30.71 -16.68 2.10
C LEU A 113 -29.76 -16.83 3.31
N TYR A 114 -28.75 -17.70 3.23
CA TYR A 114 -27.90 -18.01 4.38
C TYR A 114 -26.98 -16.86 4.76
N TRP A 115 -26.50 -16.09 3.79
CA TRP A 115 -25.73 -14.90 4.10
C TRP A 115 -26.59 -13.70 4.48
N ALA A 116 -27.86 -13.66 4.07
CA ALA A 116 -28.81 -12.67 4.57
C ALA A 116 -29.06 -12.79 6.09
N CYS A 117 -28.98 -14.01 6.64
CA CYS A 117 -29.05 -14.27 8.08
C CYS A 117 -27.68 -14.51 8.75
N GLY A 118 -26.58 -14.23 8.04
CA GLY A 118 -25.23 -14.57 8.49
C GLY A 118 -24.17 -13.62 7.93
N ALA A 119 -23.07 -14.20 7.45
CA ALA A 119 -22.00 -13.51 6.73
C ALA A 119 -21.78 -14.12 5.34
N VAL A 120 -21.09 -13.36 4.49
CA VAL A 120 -20.61 -13.81 3.18
C VAL A 120 -19.10 -13.59 3.09
N PHE A 121 -18.45 -14.39 2.27
CA PHE A 121 -17.07 -14.21 1.83
C PHE A 121 -17.01 -14.54 0.32
N PRO A 122 -16.32 -13.74 -0.50
CA PRO A 122 -15.69 -12.46 -0.17
C PRO A 122 -16.72 -11.35 0.14
N ASP A 123 -16.33 -10.39 0.98
CA ASP A 123 -17.11 -9.21 1.38
C ASP A 123 -16.28 -7.93 1.27
N GLY A 124 -16.36 -7.29 0.10
CA GLY A 124 -15.59 -6.11 -0.26
C GLY A 124 -14.18 -6.44 -0.78
N ASP A 125 -13.44 -5.39 -1.13
CA ASP A 125 -12.15 -5.53 -1.82
C ASP A 125 -11.10 -6.24 -0.96
N GLY A 126 -11.12 -6.06 0.36
CA GLY A 126 -10.13 -6.66 1.27
C GLY A 126 -10.15 -8.19 1.36
N ASP A 127 -11.13 -8.86 0.76
CA ASP A 127 -11.23 -10.31 0.66
C ASP A 127 -10.82 -10.86 -0.72
N ASN A 128 -10.41 -9.98 -1.64
CA ASN A 128 -9.81 -10.46 -2.88
C ASN A 128 -8.52 -11.24 -2.56
N TYR A 129 -8.19 -12.18 -3.43
CA TYR A 129 -7.12 -13.14 -3.14
C TYR A 129 -5.75 -12.46 -2.95
N LEU A 130 -5.46 -11.40 -3.72
CA LEU A 130 -4.22 -10.63 -3.58
C LEU A 130 -4.15 -9.96 -2.19
N ASP A 131 -5.22 -9.29 -1.76
CA ASP A 131 -5.27 -8.58 -0.47
C ASP A 131 -5.18 -9.54 0.71
N LEU A 132 -5.75 -10.74 0.61
CA LEU A 132 -5.55 -11.81 1.59
C LEU A 132 -4.08 -12.22 1.67
N CYS A 133 -3.41 -12.40 0.53
CA CYS A 133 -1.97 -12.71 0.50
C CYS A 133 -1.13 -11.58 1.10
N LEU A 134 -1.46 -10.32 0.80
CA LEU A 134 -0.77 -9.14 1.33
C LEU A 134 -0.96 -9.00 2.85
N LYS A 135 -2.15 -9.30 3.37
CA LYS A 135 -2.42 -9.31 4.83
C LYS A 135 -1.72 -10.47 5.53
N ALA A 136 -1.63 -11.64 4.90
CA ALA A 136 -0.93 -12.79 5.45
C ALA A 136 0.59 -12.58 5.49
N LYS A 137 1.16 -11.84 4.52
CA LYS A 137 2.60 -11.60 4.39
C LYS A 137 2.92 -10.10 4.22
N PRO A 138 2.67 -9.27 5.23
CA PRO A 138 2.83 -7.81 5.11
C PRO A 138 4.28 -7.38 4.85
N ASP A 139 5.26 -8.11 5.41
CA ASP A 139 6.69 -7.86 5.20
C ASP A 139 7.19 -8.28 3.80
N HIS A 140 6.38 -9.02 3.03
CA HIS A 140 6.74 -9.53 1.70
C HIS A 140 5.79 -9.04 0.60
N ALA A 141 5.14 -7.91 0.83
CA ALA A 141 4.13 -7.36 -0.06
C ALA A 141 4.64 -7.15 -1.50
N THR A 142 5.89 -6.72 -1.69
CA THR A 142 6.50 -6.56 -3.03
C THR A 142 6.62 -7.89 -3.75
N GLN A 143 7.13 -8.93 -3.08
CA GLN A 143 7.29 -10.25 -3.68
C GLN A 143 5.94 -10.87 -4.02
N VAL A 144 4.95 -10.73 -3.14
CA VAL A 144 3.57 -11.16 -3.42
C VAL A 144 3.05 -10.49 -4.69
N ARG A 145 3.15 -9.16 -4.81
CA ARG A 145 2.71 -8.45 -6.03
C ARG A 145 3.47 -8.90 -7.29
N ALA A 146 4.76 -9.16 -7.18
CA ALA A 146 5.57 -9.64 -8.29
C ALA A 146 5.11 -11.03 -8.79
N VAL A 147 4.77 -11.94 -7.86
CA VAL A 147 4.18 -13.24 -8.22
C VAL A 147 2.84 -13.04 -8.93
N PHE A 148 1.96 -12.20 -8.40
CA PHE A 148 0.65 -11.93 -9.00
C PHE A 148 0.71 -11.25 -10.37
N ALA A 149 1.79 -10.50 -10.65
CA ALA A 149 2.02 -9.91 -11.97
C ALA A 149 2.41 -10.95 -13.04
N GLN A 150 2.99 -12.08 -12.63
CA GLN A 150 3.38 -13.18 -13.54
C GLN A 150 2.29 -14.25 -13.65
N ASP A 151 1.64 -14.54 -12.53
CA ASP A 151 0.55 -15.49 -12.41
C ASP A 151 -0.59 -14.82 -11.65
N PRO A 152 -1.71 -14.46 -12.30
CA PRO A 152 -2.87 -13.86 -11.62
C PRO A 152 -3.53 -14.77 -10.57
N ASN A 153 -3.21 -16.07 -10.56
CA ASN A 153 -3.83 -17.06 -9.69
C ASN A 153 -2.81 -18.05 -9.07
N PRO A 154 -1.82 -17.57 -8.29
CA PRO A 154 -0.77 -18.42 -7.74
C PRO A 154 -1.31 -19.36 -6.67
N SER A 155 -0.76 -20.56 -6.57
CA SER A 155 -1.15 -21.52 -5.53
C SER A 155 -0.70 -21.07 -4.12
N PHE A 156 -1.37 -21.58 -3.09
CA PHE A 156 -0.99 -21.28 -1.69
C PHE A 156 0.46 -21.67 -1.41
N ALA A 157 0.93 -22.80 -1.95
CA ALA A 157 2.31 -23.24 -1.78
C ALA A 157 3.34 -22.23 -2.35
N VAL A 158 3.02 -21.59 -3.47
CA VAL A 158 3.87 -20.53 -4.05
C VAL A 158 3.92 -19.32 -3.11
N ILE A 159 2.78 -18.89 -2.59
CA ILE A 159 2.73 -17.75 -1.65
C ILE A 159 3.41 -18.10 -0.33
N ASP A 160 3.18 -19.29 0.22
CA ASP A 160 3.77 -19.74 1.47
C ASP A 160 5.29 -19.80 1.42
N ALA A 161 5.86 -20.16 0.26
CA ALA A 161 7.30 -20.16 0.03
C ALA A 161 7.92 -18.76 0.08
N ILE A 162 7.14 -17.69 -0.14
CA ILE A 162 7.62 -16.30 -0.05
C ILE A 162 8.03 -16.00 1.40
N GLY A 163 9.29 -15.61 1.58
CA GLY A 163 9.82 -15.23 2.90
C GLY A 163 10.29 -16.39 3.78
N GLY A 164 10.15 -17.65 3.33
CA GLY A 164 10.49 -18.84 4.13
C GLY A 164 11.98 -19.01 4.49
N GLY A 165 12.88 -18.13 4.04
CA GLY A 165 14.32 -18.25 4.27
C GLY A 165 15.08 -16.96 4.57
N LEU A 166 14.42 -15.79 4.57
CA LEU A 166 15.10 -14.52 4.74
C LEU A 166 14.78 -13.93 6.12
N SER A 167 15.66 -14.22 7.08
CA SER A 167 15.74 -13.47 8.33
C SER A 167 16.96 -12.55 8.25
N TRP A 168 16.82 -11.32 8.74
CA TRP A 168 17.88 -10.31 8.76
C TRP A 168 18.42 -10.10 10.18
N PRO A 169 18.97 -11.14 10.84
CA PRO A 169 19.25 -11.10 12.28
C PRO A 169 20.30 -10.05 12.65
N ASN A 170 21.34 -9.87 11.84
CA ASN A 170 22.36 -8.85 12.13
C ASN A 170 21.79 -7.45 11.96
N LEU A 171 21.02 -7.21 10.90
CA LEU A 171 20.35 -5.91 10.69
C LEU A 171 19.37 -5.59 11.83
N ARG A 172 18.52 -6.55 12.24
CA ARG A 172 17.59 -6.36 13.36
C ARG A 172 18.31 -6.07 14.67
N ALA A 173 19.37 -6.81 14.97
CA ALA A 173 20.15 -6.62 16.19
C ALA A 173 20.85 -5.24 16.24
N LEU A 174 21.46 -4.81 15.13
CA LEU A 174 22.19 -3.54 15.05
C LEU A 174 21.24 -2.34 15.01
N LEU A 175 20.16 -2.45 14.24
CA LEU A 175 19.22 -1.35 14.03
C LEU A 175 18.14 -1.27 15.11
N LYS A 176 17.93 -2.35 15.89
CA LYS A 176 16.89 -2.49 16.92
C LYS A 176 15.49 -2.22 16.36
N VAL A 177 15.19 -2.82 15.22
CA VAL A 177 13.89 -2.75 14.54
C VAL A 177 13.38 -4.15 14.23
N GLU A 178 12.07 -4.28 14.10
CA GLU A 178 11.40 -5.59 14.01
C GLU A 178 10.98 -5.94 12.58
N SER A 179 10.43 -4.98 11.84
CA SER A 179 9.88 -5.21 10.49
C SER A 179 10.91 -5.00 9.38
N THR A 180 10.71 -5.65 8.24
CA THR A 180 11.53 -5.42 7.04
C THR A 180 11.46 -3.96 6.60
N ARG A 181 10.27 -3.37 6.68
CA ARG A 181 10.03 -1.96 6.34
C ARG A 181 10.86 -1.03 7.22
N ASP A 182 10.87 -1.25 8.53
CA ASP A 182 11.66 -0.40 9.44
C ASP A 182 13.17 -0.56 9.25
N ILE A 183 13.64 -1.74 8.82
CA ILE A 183 15.04 -1.92 8.40
C ILE A 183 15.35 -1.03 7.19
N LEU A 184 14.50 -1.03 6.16
CA LEU A 184 14.69 -0.19 4.97
C LEU A 184 14.73 1.30 5.34
N PHE A 185 13.81 1.76 6.19
CA PHE A 185 13.81 3.13 6.69
C PHE A 185 15.07 3.47 7.49
N ALA A 186 15.50 2.59 8.40
CA ALA A 186 16.69 2.79 9.20
C ALA A 186 17.98 2.75 8.35
N LEU A 187 17.99 2.10 7.19
CA LEU A 187 19.09 2.17 6.22
C LEU A 187 19.11 3.50 5.45
N LEU A 188 17.97 4.14 5.20
CA LEU A 188 17.88 5.46 4.57
C LEU A 188 18.27 6.59 5.53
N VAL A 189 17.70 6.58 6.74
CA VAL A 189 17.94 7.59 7.78
C VAL A 189 18.20 6.89 9.13
N PRO A 190 19.41 6.35 9.36
CA PRO A 190 19.76 5.82 10.67
C PRO A 190 19.87 6.94 11.69
N SER A 191 19.44 6.68 12.92
CA SER A 191 19.82 7.48 14.08
C SER A 191 21.33 7.42 14.33
N GLU A 192 21.88 8.38 15.07
CA GLU A 192 23.31 8.40 15.42
C GLU A 192 23.78 7.08 16.06
N GLN A 193 22.94 6.48 16.91
CA GLN A 193 23.23 5.18 17.54
C GLN A 193 23.28 4.04 16.53
N GLN A 194 22.32 3.99 15.59
CA GLN A 194 22.28 2.99 14.53
C GLN A 194 23.49 3.16 13.58
N GLN A 195 23.83 4.40 13.22
CA GLN A 195 24.98 4.69 12.37
C GLN A 195 26.29 4.26 13.04
N ALA A 196 26.46 4.51 14.33
CA ALA A 196 27.60 4.04 15.11
C ALA A 196 27.67 2.50 15.15
N ALA A 197 26.53 1.83 15.33
CA ALA A 197 26.45 0.37 15.33
C ALA A 197 26.82 -0.24 13.96
N LEU A 198 26.31 0.33 12.86
CA LEU A 198 26.65 -0.09 11.49
C LEU A 198 28.12 0.15 11.15
N LYS A 199 28.75 1.19 11.73
CA LYS A 199 30.19 1.47 11.57
C LYS A 199 31.06 0.44 12.30
N GLY A 200 30.55 -0.16 13.37
CA GLY A 200 31.28 -1.13 14.20
C GLY A 200 31.38 -2.54 13.62
N SER A 201 30.63 -2.87 12.56
CA SER A 201 30.61 -4.22 11.96
C SER A 201 30.28 -4.17 10.47
N GLU A 202 30.89 -5.03 9.66
CA GLU A 202 30.51 -5.22 8.24
C GLU A 202 29.56 -6.40 8.02
N ALA A 203 29.23 -7.17 9.07
CA ALA A 203 28.46 -8.42 8.96
C ALA A 203 27.03 -8.20 8.41
N TRP A 204 26.50 -6.99 8.51
CA TRP A 204 25.19 -6.61 8.00
C TRP A 204 25.16 -6.36 6.49
N VAL A 205 26.31 -6.16 5.83
CA VAL A 205 26.35 -5.71 4.43
C VAL A 205 25.77 -6.75 3.47
N SER A 206 26.04 -8.03 3.68
CA SER A 206 25.46 -9.11 2.89
C SER A 206 23.94 -9.23 3.09
N GLU A 207 23.48 -9.08 4.33
CA GLU A 207 22.04 -9.02 4.64
C GLU A 207 21.38 -7.81 3.98
N ALA A 208 22.00 -6.63 4.01
CA ALA A 208 21.48 -5.43 3.37
C ALA A 208 21.34 -5.62 1.86
N LYS A 209 22.36 -6.19 1.20
CA LYS A 209 22.31 -6.50 -0.24
C LYS A 209 21.15 -7.43 -0.59
N ALA A 210 21.01 -8.52 0.16
CA ALA A 210 19.94 -9.48 -0.06
C ALA A 210 18.56 -8.88 0.23
N LEU A 211 18.44 -8.07 1.29
CA LEU A 211 17.21 -7.39 1.68
C LEU A 211 16.76 -6.38 0.62
N LEU A 212 17.65 -5.52 0.16
CA LEU A 212 17.36 -4.49 -0.84
C LEU A 212 16.92 -5.11 -2.17
N ASN A 213 17.61 -6.16 -2.61
CA ASN A 213 17.23 -6.90 -3.80
C ASN A 213 15.86 -7.57 -3.62
N ALA A 214 15.64 -8.27 -2.50
CA ALA A 214 14.39 -8.98 -2.26
C ALA A 214 13.18 -8.04 -2.10
N SER A 215 13.36 -6.88 -1.48
CA SER A 215 12.24 -6.01 -1.07
C SER A 215 11.86 -4.96 -2.10
N ILE A 216 12.84 -4.42 -2.84
CA ILE A 216 12.64 -3.34 -3.80
C ILE A 216 13.35 -3.57 -5.14
N GLY A 217 14.01 -4.70 -5.35
CA GLY A 217 14.71 -5.02 -6.61
C GLY A 217 16.09 -4.38 -6.75
N LEU A 218 16.59 -3.66 -5.73
CA LEU A 218 17.87 -2.96 -5.83
C LEU A 218 19.06 -3.93 -5.73
N SER A 219 19.82 -3.99 -6.83
CA SER A 219 21.11 -4.67 -6.87
C SER A 219 22.25 -3.65 -6.75
N LEU A 220 22.83 -3.54 -5.55
CA LEU A 220 23.90 -2.57 -5.25
C LEU A 220 25.12 -2.76 -6.15
N LYS A 221 25.46 -1.74 -6.92
CA LYS A 221 26.66 -1.64 -7.76
C LYS A 221 27.89 -1.26 -6.94
N THR A 222 27.70 -0.57 -5.81
CA THR A 222 28.81 -0.17 -4.94
C THR A 222 29.58 -1.37 -4.38
N ARG A 223 30.91 -1.27 -4.42
CA ARG A 223 31.81 -2.18 -3.67
C ARG A 223 32.07 -1.68 -2.25
N GLY A 224 31.60 -0.49 -1.93
CA GLY A 224 31.69 0.09 -0.59
C GLY A 224 30.94 -0.77 0.42
N LYS A 225 31.52 -0.87 1.63
CA LYS A 225 30.94 -1.59 2.77
C LYS A 225 30.52 -0.66 3.90
N THR A 226 30.63 0.65 3.67
CA THR A 226 30.17 1.65 4.62
C THR A 226 28.69 1.93 4.41
N TRP A 227 28.01 2.36 5.48
CA TRP A 227 26.63 2.81 5.38
C TRP A 227 26.48 3.94 4.34
N SER A 228 27.37 4.92 4.31
CA SER A 228 27.28 6.03 3.34
C SER A 228 27.23 5.51 1.90
N ALA A 229 28.16 4.63 1.51
CA ALA A 229 28.22 4.14 0.13
C ALA A 229 26.95 3.36 -0.28
N ILE A 230 26.36 2.61 0.64
CA ILE A 230 25.11 1.87 0.41
C ILE A 230 23.90 2.82 0.44
N GLY A 231 23.88 3.75 1.39
CA GLY A 231 22.84 4.75 1.57
C GLY A 231 22.73 5.69 0.39
N ASP A 232 23.85 6.15 -0.18
CA ASP A 232 23.87 7.03 -1.35
C ASP A 232 23.20 6.37 -2.56
N GLU A 233 23.53 5.09 -2.84
CA GLU A 233 22.89 4.32 -3.91
C GLU A 233 21.41 4.03 -3.62
N LEU A 234 21.07 3.71 -2.37
CA LEU A 234 19.69 3.48 -1.93
C LEU A 234 18.81 4.73 -2.07
N TRP A 235 19.31 5.89 -1.64
CA TRP A 235 18.62 7.18 -1.77
C TRP A 235 18.34 7.51 -3.24
N ARG A 236 19.37 7.40 -4.10
CA ARG A 236 19.22 7.63 -5.53
C ARG A 236 18.17 6.70 -6.13
N TYR A 237 18.20 5.42 -5.80
CA TYR A 237 17.25 4.44 -6.30
C TYR A 237 15.81 4.72 -5.86
N VAL A 238 15.59 5.01 -4.57
CA VAL A 238 14.26 5.24 -4.01
C VAL A 238 13.62 6.51 -4.56
N LEU A 239 14.33 7.65 -4.53
CA LEU A 239 13.78 8.92 -5.02
C LEU A 239 13.56 8.90 -6.53
N PHE A 240 14.51 8.36 -7.29
CA PHE A 240 14.34 8.25 -8.74
C PHE A 240 13.18 7.31 -9.11
N SER A 241 12.98 6.23 -8.35
CA SER A 241 11.83 5.34 -8.57
C SER A 241 10.50 6.04 -8.30
N GLU A 242 10.38 6.81 -7.21
CA GLU A 242 9.16 7.57 -6.94
C GLU A 242 8.85 8.58 -8.05
N PHE A 243 9.85 9.35 -8.49
CA PHE A 243 9.71 10.27 -9.62
C PHE A 243 9.17 9.55 -10.85
N VAL A 244 9.80 8.43 -11.26
CA VAL A 244 9.34 7.67 -12.43
C VAL A 244 7.93 7.11 -12.25
N PHE A 245 7.55 6.68 -11.06
CA PHE A 245 6.21 6.13 -10.80
C PHE A 245 5.09 7.17 -10.85
N ASP A 246 5.42 8.44 -10.66
CA ASP A 246 4.47 9.55 -10.68
C ASP A 246 4.36 10.24 -12.05
N LEU A 247 5.37 10.05 -12.92
CA LEU A 247 5.36 10.57 -14.28
C LEU A 247 4.16 10.05 -15.10
N PRO A 248 3.32 10.94 -15.67
CA PRO A 248 2.19 10.55 -16.52
C PRO A 248 2.61 10.22 -17.96
N GLN A 249 3.82 10.59 -18.34
CA GLN A 249 4.38 10.44 -19.68
C GLN A 249 5.69 9.64 -19.65
N ALA A 250 6.14 9.18 -20.81
CA ALA A 250 7.35 8.38 -20.92
C ALA A 250 8.60 9.14 -20.42
N LEU A 251 9.46 8.43 -19.70
CA LEU A 251 10.75 8.94 -19.24
C LEU A 251 11.68 9.25 -20.43
N PRO A 252 12.43 10.37 -20.42
CA PRO A 252 13.44 10.67 -21.43
C PRO A 252 14.47 9.55 -21.59
N ALA A 253 14.93 9.31 -22.82
CA ALA A 253 15.82 8.20 -23.17
C ALA A 253 17.14 8.21 -22.39
N ASP A 254 17.71 9.39 -22.13
CA ASP A 254 18.95 9.57 -21.37
C ASP A 254 18.87 9.06 -19.92
N LEU A 255 17.65 8.90 -19.39
CA LEU A 255 17.40 8.43 -18.03
C LEU A 255 17.01 6.94 -17.96
N HIS A 256 16.91 6.23 -19.09
CA HIS A 256 16.47 4.81 -19.10
C HIS A 256 17.43 3.87 -18.36
N ASP A 257 18.73 4.18 -18.38
CA ASP A 257 19.76 3.37 -17.71
C ASP A 257 19.90 3.66 -16.21
N VAL A 258 19.18 4.67 -15.69
CA VAL A 258 19.19 4.98 -14.26
C VAL A 258 18.42 3.88 -13.52
N PRO A 259 19.05 3.19 -12.53
CA PRO A 259 18.40 2.11 -11.80
C PRO A 259 17.11 2.59 -11.11
N ARG A 260 16.02 1.86 -11.32
CA ARG A 260 14.71 2.08 -10.70
C ARG A 260 14.04 0.77 -10.34
N ALA A 261 13.02 0.84 -9.49
CA ALA A 261 12.25 -0.31 -9.08
C ALA A 261 11.17 -0.70 -10.09
N ASP A 262 10.83 -1.98 -10.09
CA ASP A 262 9.67 -2.49 -10.80
C ASP A 262 8.36 -2.02 -10.15
N VAL A 263 7.29 -1.98 -10.93
CA VAL A 263 5.97 -1.50 -10.49
C VAL A 263 5.44 -2.27 -9.26
N ALA A 264 5.85 -3.53 -9.07
CA ALA A 264 5.50 -4.31 -7.88
C ALA A 264 5.96 -3.66 -6.55
N ALA A 265 7.07 -2.89 -6.58
CA ALA A 265 7.62 -2.19 -5.42
C ALA A 265 7.04 -0.78 -5.23
N LYS A 266 6.23 -0.28 -6.19
CA LYS A 266 5.67 1.09 -6.15
C LYS A 266 5.01 1.43 -4.82
N PRO A 267 4.10 0.61 -4.24
CA PRO A 267 3.45 0.95 -2.97
C PRO A 267 4.44 1.08 -1.80
N LEU A 268 5.51 0.28 -1.78
CA LEU A 268 6.52 0.36 -0.72
C LEU A 268 7.39 1.60 -0.86
N ILE A 269 7.81 1.93 -2.09
CA ILE A 269 8.60 3.13 -2.37
C ILE A 269 7.81 4.41 -2.08
N GLU A 270 6.55 4.46 -2.51
CA GLU A 270 5.67 5.59 -2.24
C GLU A 270 5.42 5.79 -0.74
N ASP A 271 5.23 4.71 0.03
CA ASP A 271 5.12 4.76 1.51
C ASP A 271 6.42 5.23 2.16
N MET A 272 7.57 4.78 1.63
CA MET A 272 8.89 5.20 2.09
C MET A 272 9.12 6.69 1.92
N CYS A 273 8.94 7.20 0.71
CA CYS A 273 9.10 8.62 0.43
C CYS A 273 8.10 9.47 1.20
N GLU A 274 6.84 9.06 1.29
CA GLU A 274 5.80 9.78 2.04
C GLU A 274 6.16 9.93 3.51
N ARG A 275 6.54 8.84 4.19
CA ARG A 275 6.97 8.90 5.59
C ARG A 275 8.23 9.76 5.77
N LEU A 276 9.18 9.71 4.84
CA LEU A 276 10.42 10.51 4.90
C LEU A 276 10.16 12.01 4.76
N ARG A 277 9.27 12.42 3.85
CA ARG A 277 8.95 13.84 3.63
C ARG A 277 7.98 14.41 4.67
N SER A 278 7.13 13.59 5.27
CA SER A 278 6.09 14.03 6.20
C SER A 278 6.53 14.03 7.68
N ASP A 279 7.62 13.32 8.04
CA ASP A 279 8.19 13.37 9.39
C ASP A 279 9.27 14.47 9.52
N ARG A 280 9.06 15.42 10.43
CA ARG A 280 9.99 16.54 10.71
C ARG A 280 11.42 16.09 11.05
N ARG A 281 11.60 14.88 11.57
CA ARG A 281 12.92 14.33 11.94
C ARG A 281 13.72 13.87 10.74
N THR A 282 13.07 13.50 9.64
CA THR A 282 13.70 12.96 8.42
C THR A 282 13.59 13.90 7.23
N GLN A 283 12.68 14.87 7.28
CA GLN A 283 12.36 15.80 6.20
C GLN A 283 13.58 16.58 5.71
N SER A 284 14.44 17.08 6.61
CA SER A 284 15.64 17.81 6.19
C SER A 284 16.60 16.94 5.39
N THR A 285 16.82 15.70 5.83
CA THR A 285 17.64 14.72 5.10
C THR A 285 17.02 14.34 3.77
N TYR A 286 15.69 14.16 3.70
CA TYR A 286 14.99 13.93 2.44
C TYR A 286 15.26 15.06 1.44
N ILE A 287 15.10 16.32 1.88
CA ILE A 287 15.32 17.52 1.06
C ILE A 287 16.77 17.58 0.55
N GLU A 288 17.75 17.44 1.45
CA GLU A 288 19.18 17.48 1.10
C GLU A 288 19.54 16.39 0.08
N ARG A 289 18.99 15.18 0.26
CA ARG A 289 19.21 14.06 -0.65
C ARG A 289 18.56 14.30 -2.01
N ALA A 290 17.33 14.81 -2.05
CA ALA A 290 16.64 15.15 -3.29
C ALA A 290 17.39 16.24 -4.07
N GLU A 291 17.86 17.31 -3.41
CA GLU A 291 18.67 18.38 -4.03
C GLU A 291 19.97 17.81 -4.63
N SER A 292 20.68 16.97 -3.87
CA SER A 292 21.94 16.35 -4.31
C SER A 292 21.73 15.42 -5.51
N ILE A 293 20.70 14.59 -5.48
CA ILE A 293 20.40 13.61 -6.54
C ILE A 293 19.87 14.31 -7.80
N GLU A 294 19.06 15.36 -7.66
CA GLU A 294 18.63 16.19 -8.80
C GLU A 294 19.83 16.72 -9.57
N ALA A 295 20.79 17.31 -8.86
CA ALA A 295 22.00 17.86 -9.46
C ALA A 295 22.89 16.78 -10.08
N GLU A 296 23.02 15.63 -9.43
CA GLU A 296 23.78 14.48 -9.94
C GLU A 296 23.20 13.91 -11.25
N LEU A 297 21.87 13.89 -11.36
CA LEU A 297 21.15 13.34 -12.51
C LEU A 297 20.87 14.36 -13.62
N ASP A 298 21.14 15.64 -13.38
CA ASP A 298 20.83 16.74 -14.29
C ASP A 298 19.35 16.76 -14.73
N LEU A 299 18.44 16.40 -13.80
CA LEU A 299 16.99 16.31 -14.08
C LEU A 299 16.39 17.60 -14.66
N PRO A 300 16.76 18.82 -14.22
CA PRO A 300 16.19 20.04 -14.78
C PRO A 300 16.43 20.17 -16.28
N ASN A 301 17.60 19.78 -16.77
CA ASN A 301 17.93 19.87 -18.19
C ASN A 301 17.28 18.74 -18.99
N LEU A 302 17.31 17.50 -18.46
CA LEU A 302 16.79 16.33 -19.16
C LEU A 302 15.25 16.30 -19.21
N CYS A 303 14.60 16.79 -18.16
CA CYS A 303 13.14 16.77 -18.02
C CYS A 303 12.48 18.15 -18.23
N GLY A 304 13.24 19.23 -18.44
CA GLY A 304 12.70 20.60 -18.49
C GLY A 304 11.70 20.88 -19.62
N HIS A 305 11.64 20.03 -20.64
CA HIS A 305 10.65 20.10 -21.73
C HIS A 305 9.31 19.44 -21.37
N MET A 306 9.26 18.69 -20.27
CA MET A 306 8.08 17.94 -19.85
C MET A 306 7.08 18.89 -19.20
N ALA A 307 5.88 18.99 -19.78
CA ALA A 307 4.84 19.87 -19.27
C ALA A 307 4.12 19.27 -18.05
N ASP A 308 4.07 17.95 -17.90
CA ASP A 308 3.42 17.30 -16.77
C ASP A 308 4.34 16.27 -16.12
N LEU A 309 4.70 16.53 -14.87
CA LEU A 309 5.63 15.73 -14.08
C LEU A 309 4.91 14.86 -13.03
N GLY A 310 3.57 14.92 -13.01
CA GLY A 310 2.75 14.15 -12.09
C GLY A 310 2.12 15.00 -10.99
N ARG A 311 2.06 14.44 -9.79
CA ARG A 311 1.40 15.01 -8.61
C ARG A 311 2.33 15.17 -7.41
N ARG A 312 3.46 14.46 -7.36
CA ARG A 312 4.41 14.44 -6.25
C ARG A 312 5.64 15.25 -6.62
N ASP A 313 5.97 16.23 -5.78
CA ASP A 313 7.21 16.99 -5.95
C ASP A 313 8.36 16.23 -5.27
N THR A 314 8.89 15.20 -5.94
CA THR A 314 9.98 14.37 -5.41
C THR A 314 11.28 15.19 -5.37
N PHE A 315 11.55 15.90 -6.46
CA PHE A 315 12.72 16.74 -6.70
C PHE A 315 12.34 18.22 -6.86
N PRO A 316 13.23 19.15 -6.49
CA PRO A 316 12.90 20.58 -6.50
C PRO A 316 12.64 21.18 -7.88
N PHE A 317 13.13 20.61 -8.98
CA PHE A 317 12.84 21.08 -10.35
C PHE A 317 11.38 20.88 -10.73
N GLU A 318 10.71 19.87 -10.16
CA GLU A 318 9.30 19.61 -10.39
C GLU A 318 8.48 20.80 -9.87
N GLU A 319 8.79 21.25 -8.65
CA GLU A 319 8.18 22.43 -8.04
C GLU A 319 8.39 23.70 -8.87
N ARG A 320 9.62 23.94 -9.38
CA ARG A 320 9.90 25.07 -10.28
C ARG A 320 9.11 24.99 -11.59
N THR A 321 8.95 23.78 -12.13
CA THR A 321 8.16 23.55 -13.35
C THR A 321 6.68 23.85 -13.09
N PHE A 322 6.12 23.41 -11.95
CA PHE A 322 4.75 23.72 -11.57
C PHE A 322 4.54 25.21 -11.30
N LEU A 323 5.52 25.91 -10.72
CA LEU A 323 5.49 27.35 -10.54
C LEU A 323 5.37 28.08 -11.89
N GLN A 324 6.22 27.74 -12.86
CA GLN A 324 6.15 28.32 -14.20
C GLN A 324 4.78 28.06 -14.86
N ARG A 325 4.24 26.85 -14.72
CA ARG A 325 2.91 26.50 -15.23
C ARG A 325 1.80 27.31 -14.57
N ALA A 326 1.91 27.60 -13.27
CA ALA A 326 0.95 28.45 -12.58
C ALA A 326 1.00 29.89 -13.11
N VAL A 327 2.20 30.43 -13.36
CA VAL A 327 2.37 31.75 -14.02
C VAL A 327 1.74 31.77 -15.41
N GLU A 328 1.98 30.74 -16.24
CA GLU A 328 1.41 30.64 -17.58
C GLU A 328 -0.11 30.48 -17.58
N ALA A 329 -0.66 29.73 -16.62
CA ALA A 329 -2.10 29.56 -16.47
C ALA A 329 -2.78 30.86 -16.02
N LEU A 330 -2.16 31.56 -15.06
CA LEU A 330 -2.61 32.86 -14.60
C LEU A 330 -2.63 33.89 -15.73
N ALA A 331 -1.59 33.93 -16.56
CA ALA A 331 -1.51 34.82 -17.72
C ALA A 331 -2.54 34.51 -18.83
N ARG A 332 -3.21 33.35 -18.77
CA ARG A 332 -4.26 32.92 -19.72
C ARG A 332 -5.66 32.93 -19.09
N ASP A 333 -5.81 33.47 -17.89
CA ASP A 333 -7.06 33.44 -17.11
C ASP A 333 -7.63 32.04 -16.85
N ASP A 334 -6.77 31.01 -16.84
CA ASP A 334 -7.15 29.62 -16.56
C ASP A 334 -7.20 29.37 -15.04
N THR A 335 -8.25 29.87 -14.40
CA THR A 335 -8.42 29.87 -12.94
C THR A 335 -8.51 28.46 -12.34
N ASP A 336 -9.19 27.54 -13.02
CA ASP A 336 -9.30 26.13 -12.61
C ASP A 336 -7.92 25.47 -12.51
N LYS A 337 -7.05 25.71 -13.49
CA LYS A 337 -5.69 25.17 -13.50
C LYS A 337 -4.81 25.80 -12.42
N VAL A 338 -4.88 27.12 -12.21
CA VAL A 338 -4.14 27.79 -11.13
C VAL A 338 -4.55 27.23 -9.77
N LYS A 339 -5.86 27.08 -9.54
CA LYS A 339 -6.42 26.49 -8.30
C LYS A 339 -5.94 25.06 -8.08
N ALA A 340 -5.93 24.23 -9.12
CA ALA A 340 -5.43 22.87 -9.04
C ALA A 340 -3.94 22.82 -8.69
N ILE A 341 -3.10 23.69 -9.28
CA ILE A 341 -1.66 23.74 -8.99
C ILE A 341 -1.41 24.23 -7.55
N LEU A 342 -2.07 25.31 -7.11
CA LEU A 342 -1.93 25.84 -5.75
C LEU A 342 -2.37 24.84 -4.68
N GLY A 343 -3.46 24.10 -4.93
CA GLY A 343 -3.94 23.06 -4.03
C GLY A 343 -2.93 21.93 -3.83
N ARG A 344 -2.23 21.52 -4.91
CA ARG A 344 -1.16 20.52 -4.84
C ARG A 344 0.07 21.05 -4.12
N HIS A 345 0.53 22.24 -4.49
CA HIS A 345 1.73 22.85 -3.90
C HIS A 345 1.60 23.01 -2.38
N ALA A 346 0.39 23.27 -1.85
CA ALA A 346 0.16 23.36 -0.40
C ALA A 346 0.52 22.08 0.40
N GLN A 347 0.62 20.93 -0.26
CA GLN A 347 1.01 19.64 0.33
C GLN A 347 2.49 19.29 0.05
N SER A 348 3.20 20.15 -0.68
CA SER A 348 4.58 19.92 -1.11
C SER A 348 5.56 20.06 0.05
N VAL A 349 6.61 19.24 0.04
CA VAL A 349 7.73 19.37 0.99
C VAL A 349 8.56 20.64 0.74
N TRP A 350 8.42 21.24 -0.43
CA TRP A 350 9.21 22.38 -0.88
C TRP A 350 8.65 23.75 -0.46
N THR A 351 7.45 23.81 0.13
CA THR A 351 6.79 25.08 0.51
C THR A 351 7.59 25.96 1.48
N GLY A 352 8.52 25.37 2.23
CA GLY A 352 9.30 26.06 3.26
C GLY A 352 10.67 26.60 2.81
N LYS A 353 11.08 26.41 1.55
CA LYS A 353 12.39 26.83 1.05
C LYS A 353 12.30 28.14 0.25
N GLY A 354 13.21 29.07 0.58
CA GLY A 354 12.96 30.51 0.48
C GLY A 354 13.02 31.20 -0.88
N GLU A 355 13.55 30.59 -1.96
CA GLU A 355 13.62 31.27 -3.26
C GLU A 355 12.28 31.25 -4.01
N SER A 356 11.50 30.18 -3.90
CA SER A 356 10.20 30.06 -4.56
C SER A 356 9.04 30.57 -3.71
N LEU A 357 9.18 30.67 -2.38
CA LEU A 357 8.09 31.08 -1.48
C LEU A 357 7.47 32.42 -1.88
N ALA A 358 8.30 33.44 -2.12
CA ALA A 358 7.81 34.76 -2.54
C ALA A 358 7.10 34.73 -3.90
N GLN A 359 7.53 33.85 -4.81
CA GLN A 359 6.91 33.67 -6.12
C GLN A 359 5.55 32.97 -5.99
N TRP A 360 5.45 31.96 -5.14
CA TRP A 360 4.19 31.30 -4.82
C TRP A 360 3.21 32.23 -4.10
N ASP A 361 3.68 33.05 -3.16
CA ASP A 361 2.86 34.06 -2.50
C ASP A 361 2.33 35.10 -3.49
N LEU A 362 3.16 35.52 -4.45
CA LEU A 362 2.75 36.40 -5.54
C LEU A 362 1.65 35.77 -6.40
N ILE A 363 1.80 34.49 -6.78
CA ILE A 363 0.77 33.77 -7.56
C ILE A 363 -0.52 33.65 -6.76
N ARG A 364 -0.46 33.32 -5.47
CA ARG A 364 -1.65 33.26 -4.59
C ARG A 364 -2.36 34.62 -4.52
N ALA A 365 -1.61 35.70 -4.34
CA ALA A 365 -2.16 37.05 -4.26
C ALA A 365 -2.81 37.47 -5.58
N ALA A 366 -2.15 37.22 -6.70
CA ALA A 366 -2.66 37.54 -8.03
C ALA A 366 -3.91 36.71 -8.37
N PHE A 367 -3.92 35.42 -8.03
CA PHE A 367 -5.09 34.55 -8.19
C PHE A 367 -6.28 35.04 -7.34
N THR A 368 -6.04 35.39 -6.07
CA THR A 368 -7.08 35.93 -5.18
C THR A 368 -7.69 37.22 -5.73
N LEU A 369 -6.85 38.10 -6.30
CA LEU A 369 -7.33 39.32 -6.95
C LEU A 369 -8.22 39.00 -8.16
N MET A 370 -7.82 38.04 -9.01
CA MET A 370 -8.61 37.62 -10.17
C MET A 370 -9.96 37.04 -9.77
N GLU A 371 -10.00 36.12 -8.79
CA GLU A 371 -11.26 35.57 -8.24
C GLU A 371 -12.15 36.71 -7.72
N SER A 372 -11.58 37.64 -6.95
CA SER A 372 -12.33 38.79 -6.41
C SER A 372 -12.91 39.69 -7.51
N CYS A 373 -12.17 39.93 -8.59
CA CYS A 373 -12.68 40.71 -9.73
C CYS A 373 -13.82 39.98 -10.44
N GLN A 374 -13.67 38.67 -10.70
CA GLN A 374 -14.70 37.85 -11.37
C GLN A 374 -15.99 37.77 -10.54
N ASP A 375 -15.87 37.60 -9.22
CA ASP A 375 -17.02 37.58 -8.32
C ASP A 375 -17.74 38.94 -8.30
N ASN A 376 -16.99 40.03 -8.27
CA ASN A 376 -17.58 41.38 -8.34
C ASN A 376 -18.28 41.63 -9.67
N ASP A 377 -17.70 41.24 -10.81
CA ASP A 377 -18.33 41.37 -12.13
C ASP A 377 -19.64 40.57 -12.22
N ARG A 378 -19.67 39.38 -11.61
CA ARG A 378 -20.88 38.58 -11.51
C ARG A 378 -21.96 39.26 -10.65
N LEU A 379 -21.59 39.73 -9.46
CA LEU A 379 -22.52 40.43 -8.56
C LEU A 379 -23.07 41.70 -9.19
N LEU A 380 -22.23 42.48 -9.87
CA LEU A 380 -22.65 43.67 -10.62
C LEU A 380 -23.64 43.32 -11.73
N SER A 381 -23.39 42.23 -12.47
CA SER A 381 -24.28 41.76 -13.54
C SER A 381 -25.63 41.26 -13.00
N GLU A 382 -25.64 40.56 -11.86
CA GLU A 382 -26.86 40.10 -11.18
C GLU A 382 -27.67 41.30 -10.65
N HIS A 383 -27.02 42.30 -10.07
CA HIS A 383 -27.69 43.54 -9.62
C HIS A 383 -28.28 44.34 -10.77
N ALA A 384 -27.56 44.51 -11.89
CA ALA A 384 -28.08 45.21 -13.06
C ALA A 384 -29.37 44.54 -13.58
N ARG A 385 -29.40 43.20 -13.66
CA ARG A 385 -30.58 42.43 -14.08
C ARG A 385 -31.75 42.48 -13.09
N SER A 386 -31.50 42.82 -11.83
CA SER A 386 -32.55 42.96 -10.82
C SER A 386 -33.19 44.36 -10.79
N MET A 387 -32.57 45.32 -11.47
CA MET A 387 -33.03 46.71 -11.58
C MET A 387 -33.84 46.99 -12.86
N ASP A 388 -33.70 46.13 -13.88
CA ASP A 388 -34.60 46.04 -15.04
C ASP A 388 -35.82 45.16 -14.71
#